data_AF-A0A109JP46-F1
#
_entry.id   AF-A0A109JP46-F1
#
_cell.length_a   1.000
_cell.length_b   1.000
_cell.length_c   1.000
_cell.angle_alpha   90.00
_cell.angle_beta   90.00
_cell.angle_gamma   90.00
#
_symmetry.space_group_name_H-M   'P 1'
#
loop_
_entity.id
_entity.type
_entity.pdbx_description
1 polymer ?
#
loop_
_entity_poly.entity_id
_entity_poly.type
_entity_poly.pdbx_seq_one_letter_code
_entity_poly.pdbx_strand_id
1 'polypeptide(L)' 'MKQSQHFLDNAENCAQLAERASEEPTYNRYKRMEAAWRALAKEQDWLDGETSPSDSLLESSESLRDRAQRTA' A
#
# COMPACT_ATOMS: atom_id res chain seq x y z
N MET A 1 16.35 7.24 -8.65
CA MET A 1 15.37 6.30 -8.06
C MET A 1 14.13 6.32 -8.92
N LYS A 2 13.39 5.22 -9.00
CA LYS A 2 12.09 5.17 -9.70
C LYS A 2 11.05 5.98 -8.90
N GLN A 3 10.03 6.49 -9.59
CA GLN A 3 8.97 7.28 -8.94
C GLN A 3 8.14 6.42 -7.97
N SER A 4 7.87 5.17 -8.31
CA SER A 4 7.22 4.20 -7.41
C SER A 4 8.03 3.98 -6.13
N GLN A 5 9.35 3.90 -6.22
CA GLN A 5 10.22 3.78 -5.04
C GLN A 5 10.10 5.01 -4.12
N HIS A 6 10.04 6.23 -4.66
CA HIS A 6 9.81 7.43 -3.83
C HIS A 6 8.48 7.36 -3.07
N PHE A 7 7.43 6.83 -3.69
CA PHE A 7 6.15 6.61 -3.01
C PHE A 7 6.26 5.52 -1.93
N LEU A 8 7.00 4.45 -2.15
CA LEU A 8 7.25 3.42 -1.12
C LEU A 8 8.04 3.98 0.06
N ASP A 9 9.04 4.82 -0.17
CA ASP A 9 9.81 5.48 0.89
C ASP A 9 8.91 6.39 1.75
N ASN A 10 7.99 7.12 1.12
CA ASN A 10 6.99 7.94 1.81
C ASN A 10 6.00 7.08 2.62
N ALA A 11 5.58 5.93 2.07
CA ALA A 11 4.73 4.99 2.78
C ALA A 11 5.42 4.48 4.06
N GLU A 12 6.68 4.09 3.94
CA GLU A 12 7.49 3.62 5.06
C GLU A 12 7.68 4.71 6.13
N ASN A 13 7.94 5.95 5.71
CA ASN A 13 7.98 7.07 6.64
C ASN A 13 6.66 7.26 7.40
N CYS A 14 5.51 7.16 6.70
CA CYS A 14 4.20 7.22 7.33
C CYS A 14 3.98 6.06 8.31
N ALA A 15 4.45 4.84 8.00
CA ALA A 15 4.37 3.70 8.90
C ALA A 15 5.13 3.98 10.21
N GLN A 16 6.37 4.48 10.11
CA GLN A 16 7.18 4.82 11.28
C GLN A 16 6.59 5.98 12.10
N LEU A 17 5.93 6.94 11.45
CA LEU A 17 5.20 8.00 12.14
C LEU A 17 3.94 7.47 12.84
N ALA A 18 3.23 6.51 12.25
CA ALA A 18 2.10 5.84 12.88
C ALA A 18 2.55 5.10 14.14
N GLU A 19 3.63 4.31 14.07
CA GLU A 19 4.17 3.57 15.22
C GLU A 19 4.54 4.45 16.41
N ARG A 20 4.96 5.69 16.15
CA ARG A 20 5.33 6.68 17.17
C ARG A 20 4.17 7.56 17.63
N ALA A 21 2.99 7.44 17.02
CA ALA A 21 1.84 8.28 17.36
C ALA A 21 1.29 7.91 18.74
N SER A 22 1.14 8.92 19.61
CA SER A 22 0.61 8.75 20.96
C SER A 22 -0.92 8.64 21.01
N GLU A 23 -1.60 9.12 19.96
CA GLU A 23 -3.05 9.22 19.90
C GLU A 23 -3.61 8.45 18.71
N GLU A 24 -4.70 7.73 18.93
CA GLU A 24 -5.36 6.90 17.92
C GLU A 24 -5.76 7.68 16.65
N PRO A 25 -6.31 8.92 16.73
CA PRO A 25 -6.60 9.70 15.52
C PRO A 25 -5.36 9.99 14.66
N THR A 26 -4.21 10.25 15.31
CA THR A 26 -2.95 10.54 14.64
C THR A 26 -2.37 9.27 14.01
N TYR A 27 -2.41 8.15 14.73
CA TYR A 27 -2.08 6.83 14.19
C TYR A 27 -2.90 6.54 12.92
N ASN A 28 -4.23 6.67 13.03
CA ASN A 28 -5.16 6.41 11.93
C ASN A 28 -4.93 7.34 10.72
N ARG A 29 -4.48 8.58 10.96
CA ARG A 29 -4.11 9.50 9.88
C ARG A 29 -2.88 8.99 9.13
N TYR A 30 -1.81 8.63 9.84
CA TYR A 30 -0.59 8.15 9.21
C TYR A 30 -0.79 6.81 8.49
N LYS A 31 -1.59 5.88 9.04
CA LYS A 31 -1.94 4.62 8.34
C LYS A 31 -2.69 4.85 7.03
N ARG A 32 -3.60 5.84 6.98
CA ARG A 32 -4.28 6.21 5.73
C ARG A 32 -3.33 6.80 4.70
N MET A 33 -2.39 7.63 5.15
CA MET A 33 -1.36 8.20 4.27
C MET A 33 -0.42 7.11 3.73
N GLU A 34 0.03 6.18 4.59
CA GLU A 34 0.81 5.02 4.16
C GLU A 34 0.07 4.23 3.08
N ALA A 35 -1.19 3.87 3.31
CA ALA A 35 -1.99 3.12 2.35
C ALA A 35 -2.12 3.87 1.00
N ALA A 36 -2.34 5.19 1.05
CA ALA A 36 -2.41 6.02 -0.15
C ALA A 36 -1.08 6.03 -0.93
N TRP A 37 0.05 6.14 -0.25
CA TRP A 37 1.37 6.09 -0.89
C TRP A 37 1.66 4.73 -1.52
N ARG A 38 1.30 3.62 -0.84
CA ARG A 38 1.45 2.27 -1.41
C ARG A 38 0.58 2.10 -2.66
N ALA A 39 -0.65 2.62 -2.66
CA ALA A 39 -1.52 2.59 -3.83
C ALA A 39 -0.93 3.39 -5.00
N LEU A 40 -0.36 4.58 -4.74
CA LEU A 40 0.32 5.37 -5.77
C LEU A 40 1.56 4.67 -6.33
N ALA A 41 2.34 3.97 -5.51
CA ALA A 41 3.47 3.19 -5.98
C ALA A 41 3.04 2.09 -6.97
N LYS A 42 2.00 1.34 -6.62
CA LYS A 42 1.42 0.30 -7.48
C LYS A 42 0.91 0.88 -8.80
N GLU A 43 0.17 1.99 -8.74
CA GLU A 43 -0.32 2.66 -9.95
C GLU A 43 0.84 3.14 -10.83
N GLN A 44 1.91 3.66 -10.23
CA GLN A 44 3.09 4.12 -10.97
C GLN A 44 3.82 2.96 -11.65
N ASP A 45 3.99 1.82 -10.98
CA ASP A 45 4.57 0.63 -11.59
C ASP A 45 3.69 0.11 -12.76
N TRP A 46 2.37 0.25 -12.68
CA TRP A 46 1.47 -0.06 -13.79
C TRP A 46 1.65 0.91 -14.97
N LEU A 47 1.69 2.22 -14.70
CA LEU A 47 1.89 3.26 -15.72
C LEU A 47 3.26 3.14 -16.41
N ASP A 48 4.29 2.72 -15.66
CA ASP A 48 5.64 2.51 -16.17
C ASP A 48 5.78 1.16 -16.92
N GLY A 49 4.73 0.33 -16.93
CA GLY A 49 4.71 -0.97 -17.62
C GLY A 49 5.45 -2.09 -16.89
N GLU A 50 5.80 -1.89 -15.62
CA GLU A 50 6.50 -2.86 -14.76
C GLU A 50 5.56 -3.94 -14.23
N THR A 51 4.26 -3.63 -14.14
CA THR A 51 3.21 -4.60 -13.81
C THR A 51 2.18 -4.66 -14.93
N SER A 52 1.77 -5.86 -15.31
CA SER A 52 0.70 -6.03 -16.29
C SER A 52 -0.68 -5.94 -15.61
N PRO A 53 -1.75 -5.57 -16.36
CA PRO A 53 -3.12 -5.61 -15.83
C PRO A 53 -3.50 -7.01 -15.30
N SER A 54 -2.94 -8.07 -15.88
CA SER A 54 -3.14 -9.45 -15.46
C SER A 54 -2.56 -9.72 -14.08
N ASP A 55 -1.40 -9.15 -13.76
CA ASP A 55 -0.77 -9.30 -12.44
C ASP A 55 -1.63 -8.66 -11.34
N SER A 56 -2.23 -7.50 -11.65
CA SER A 56 -3.16 -6.81 -10.74
C SER A 56 -4.44 -7.60 -10.46
N LEU A 57 -4.93 -8.37 -11.44
CA LEU A 57 -6.09 -9.25 -11.28
C LEU A 57 -5.77 -10.48 -10.40
N LEU A 58 -4.56 -11.04 -10.53
CA LEU A 58 -4.11 -12.16 -9.70
C LEU A 58 -3.98 -11.76 -8.23
N GLU A 59 -3.35 -10.62 -7.93
CA GLU A 59 -3.26 -10.10 -6.56
C GLU A 59 -4.64 -9.86 -5.92
N SER A 60 -5.58 -9.31 -6.71
CA SER A 60 -6.95 -9.07 -6.23
C SER A 60 -7.65 -10.37 -5.86
N SER A 61 -7.47 -11.42 -6.68
CA SER A 61 -8.01 -12.75 -6.43
C SER A 61 -7.40 -13.41 -5.20
N GLU A 62 -6.09 -13.30 -5.01
CA GLU A 62 -5.39 -13.81 -3.83
C GLU A 62 -5.84 -13.12 -2.54
N SER A 63 -5.95 -11.79 -2.56
CA SER A 63 -6.46 -11.01 -1.43
C SER A 63 -7.87 -11.42 -1.02
N LEU A 64 -8.76 -11.67 -2.01
CA LEU A 64 -10.12 -12.16 -1.74
C LEU A 64 -10.11 -13.56 -1.13
N ARG A 65 -9.22 -14.46 -1.60
CA ARG A 65 -9.06 -15.80 -1.03
C ARG A 65 -8.57 -15.77 0.42
N ASP A 66 -7.55 -14.97 0.70
CA ASP A 66 -7.00 -14.82 2.05
C ASP A 66 -8.04 -14.25 3.02
N ARG A 67 -8.83 -13.28 2.56
CA ARG A 67 -9.92 -12.72 3.37
C ARG A 67 -11.00 -13.76 3.68
N ALA A 68 -11.37 -14.58 2.71
CA ALA A 68 -12.35 -15.65 2.90
C ALA A 68 -11.87 -16.72 3.91
N GLN A 69 -10.57 -17.05 3.89
CA GLN A 69 -9.97 -18.02 4.81
C GLN A 69 -9.88 -17.52 6.26
N ARG A 70 -9.73 -16.21 6.48
CA ARG A 70 -9.67 -15.63 7.83
C ARG A 70 -11.03 -15.51 8.53
N THR A 71 -12.11 -15.65 7.76
CA THR A 71 -13.50 -15.54 8.25
C THR A 71 -14.19 -16.88 8.45
N ALA A 72 -13.52 -18.00 8.11
CA ALA A 72 -13.99 -19.37 8.30
C ALA A 72 -13.35 -19.99 9.55
#